data_AF-A0A7J8B0P5-F1
#
_entry.id   AF-A0A7J8B0P5-F1
#
_cell.length_a   1.000
_cell.length_b   1.000
_cell.length_c   1.000
_cell.angle_alpha   90.00
_cell.angle_beta   90.00
_cell.angle_gamma   90.00
#
_symmetry.space_group_name_H-M   'P 1'
#
loop_
_entity.id
_entity.type
_entity.pdbx_description
1 polymer ?
#
loop_
_entity_poly.entity_id
_entity_poly.type
_entity_poly.pdbx_seq_one_letter_code
_entity_poly.pdbx_strand_id
1 'polypeptide(L)'
;MASPGSSFWSFGSEDGSGDPENPGTARAWCQVAQKFTGGIGNKLCALLYGDAEKPAESGGSEPPQATSQKAACACNQKPCSCPKADVNYAFLHATDLLPACDGERPTLAFLQDVMDILLQYVVKSFDRSTKVIDFHYPNELLQEYNWELADQPQNLEEILMHCQTTLKYAIKTGHPRYFNQLSTGLDMVGLAADWLTSTANTNMFTYEIAPVFVLLEYVTLKKMREIIGWPGGSGDGIFSPGGAISNMYAMLIARFKMFPEVKEKGMAAVPRLIAFTSEHSHFSLKKGAAALGIGTDSVILIKCDERGKMIPSDLERRIIEAKQKGFVPFLVSATAGTTVYGAFDPLLAVADICKKYKIWMHVDVSIP
;
A
#
# COMPACT_ATOMS: atom_id res chain seq x y z
N MET A 1 -27.22 -23.09 -36.08
CA MET A 1 -28.14 -22.95 -34.93
C MET A 1 -27.29 -23.16 -33.69
N ALA A 2 -26.99 -22.21 -32.81
CA ALA A 2 -27.46 -20.85 -32.55
C ALA A 2 -26.24 -19.92 -32.31
N SER A 3 -26.45 -18.61 -32.49
CA SER A 3 -25.46 -17.51 -32.47
C SER A 3 -24.92 -17.15 -31.07
N PRO A 4 -23.78 -16.41 -30.97
CA PRO A 4 -23.16 -16.02 -29.71
C PRO A 4 -23.80 -14.75 -29.13
N GLY A 5 -24.20 -14.78 -27.85
CA GLY A 5 -24.82 -13.67 -27.14
C GLY A 5 -23.85 -12.86 -26.28
N SER A 6 -23.65 -11.59 -26.68
CA SER A 6 -23.50 -10.37 -25.87
C SER A 6 -22.45 -10.28 -24.73
N SER A 7 -21.41 -9.50 -25.02
CA SER A 7 -20.84 -8.41 -24.20
C SER A 7 -21.41 -8.23 -22.79
N PHE A 8 -20.60 -8.54 -21.78
CA PHE A 8 -20.81 -8.11 -20.40
C PHE A 8 -20.10 -6.76 -20.23
N TRP A 9 -20.89 -5.71 -19.99
CA TRP A 9 -20.56 -4.27 -19.87
C TRP A 9 -20.50 -3.46 -21.17
N SER A 10 -21.69 -3.07 -21.65
CA SER A 10 -21.88 -1.82 -22.37
C SER A 10 -22.57 -0.85 -21.41
N PHE A 11 -21.95 0.30 -21.10
CA PHE A 11 -22.64 1.39 -20.40
C PHE A 11 -23.56 2.06 -21.42
N GLY A 12 -24.82 1.62 -21.45
CA GLY A 12 -25.90 2.32 -22.13
C GLY A 12 -26.25 3.60 -21.38
N SER A 13 -26.27 4.70 -22.12
CA SER A 13 -26.92 5.95 -21.75
C SER A 13 -28.44 5.75 -21.71
N GLU A 14 -29.06 5.90 -20.54
CA GLU A 14 -30.50 6.17 -20.42
C GLU A 14 -30.72 7.33 -19.45
N ASP A 15 -31.20 8.43 -20.03
CA ASP A 15 -31.91 9.51 -19.36
C ASP A 15 -33.18 8.98 -18.70
N GLY A 16 -33.52 9.45 -17.49
CA GLY A 16 -34.86 9.24 -16.93
C GLY A 16 -34.99 9.24 -15.42
N SER A 17 -35.05 10.44 -14.84
CA SER A 17 -35.84 10.81 -13.64
C SER A 17 -35.67 9.97 -12.34
N GLY A 18 -34.73 10.39 -11.50
CA GLY A 18 -34.77 10.19 -10.05
C GLY A 18 -35.15 11.50 -9.35
N ASP A 19 -36.12 11.44 -8.45
CA ASP A 19 -36.83 12.52 -7.75
C ASP A 19 -35.93 13.65 -7.18
N PRO A 20 -36.18 14.95 -7.47
CA PRO A 20 -35.34 16.06 -6.98
C PRO A 20 -35.71 16.57 -5.56
N GLU A 21 -36.73 16.02 -4.90
CA GLU A 21 -37.30 16.61 -3.69
C GLU A 21 -37.09 15.79 -2.42
N ASN A 22 -35.82 15.58 -2.02
CA ASN A 22 -35.52 15.37 -0.60
C ASN A 22 -34.50 16.39 -0.07
N PRO A 23 -34.95 17.61 0.27
CA PRO A 23 -34.10 18.66 0.83
C PRO A 23 -33.49 18.27 2.19
N GLY A 24 -33.98 17.22 2.85
CA GLY A 24 -33.56 16.82 4.19
C GLY A 24 -32.18 16.15 4.23
N THR A 25 -31.89 15.26 3.29
CA THR A 25 -30.66 14.45 3.30
C THR A 25 -29.44 15.26 2.86
N ALA A 26 -29.53 15.99 1.75
CA ALA A 26 -28.43 16.84 1.30
C ALA A 26 -28.09 17.93 2.34
N ARG A 27 -29.09 18.52 3.01
CA ARG A 27 -28.88 19.56 4.04
C ARG A 27 -28.20 18.99 5.29
N ALA A 28 -28.55 17.76 5.68
CA ALA A 28 -27.87 17.02 6.74
C ALA A 28 -26.40 16.72 6.39
N TRP A 29 -26.11 16.32 5.14
CA TRP A 29 -24.74 16.10 4.68
C TRP A 29 -23.93 17.39 4.59
N CYS A 30 -24.55 18.51 4.21
CA CYS A 30 -23.87 19.81 4.22
C CYS A 30 -23.53 20.30 5.65
N GLN A 31 -24.41 20.07 6.62
CA GLN A 31 -24.13 20.36 8.03
C GLN A 31 -23.00 19.49 8.61
N VAL A 32 -22.77 18.30 8.05
CA VAL A 32 -21.61 17.47 8.36
C VAL A 32 -20.37 17.97 7.63
N ALA A 33 -20.49 18.37 6.35
CA ALA A 33 -19.40 18.90 5.54
C ALA A 33 -18.84 20.23 6.09
N GLN A 34 -19.67 21.10 6.68
CA GLN A 34 -19.24 22.34 7.31
C GLN A 34 -18.37 22.16 8.56
N LYS A 35 -18.25 20.92 9.09
CA LYS A 35 -17.36 20.61 10.23
C LYS A 35 -15.91 20.34 9.82
N PHE A 36 -15.61 20.26 8.52
CA PHE A 36 -14.24 20.08 8.02
C PHE A 36 -13.52 21.43 7.92
N THR A 37 -12.35 21.55 8.55
CA THR A 37 -11.50 22.75 8.49
C THR A 37 -10.72 22.83 7.16
N GLY A 38 -10.22 24.02 6.80
CA GLY A 38 -9.36 24.20 5.61
C GLY A 38 -10.07 24.39 4.27
N GLY A 39 -11.35 24.79 4.25
CA GLY A 39 -12.09 25.09 3.02
C GLY A 39 -12.61 23.86 2.26
N ILE A 40 -12.33 22.65 2.74
CA ILE A 40 -12.84 21.38 2.20
C ILE A 40 -14.37 21.30 2.39
N GLY A 41 -14.88 21.76 3.53
CA GLY A 41 -16.32 21.80 3.79
C GLY A 41 -17.11 22.64 2.79
N ASN A 42 -16.56 23.77 2.36
CA ASN A 42 -17.19 24.63 1.35
C ASN A 42 -17.17 23.98 -0.05
N LYS A 43 -16.10 23.25 -0.40
CA LYS A 43 -16.01 22.53 -1.68
C LYS A 43 -16.96 21.33 -1.74
N LEU A 44 -17.08 20.57 -0.64
CA LEU A 44 -18.05 19.48 -0.51
C LEU A 44 -19.50 19.98 -0.54
N CYS A 45 -19.79 21.08 0.14
CA CYS A 45 -21.12 21.69 0.08
C CYS A 45 -21.45 22.28 -1.30
N ALA A 46 -20.48 22.90 -1.98
CA ALA A 46 -20.68 23.43 -3.34
C ALA A 46 -20.95 22.31 -4.36
N LEU A 47 -20.28 21.16 -4.22
CA LEU A 47 -20.56 19.94 -4.98
C LEU A 47 -21.96 19.38 -4.74
N LEU A 48 -22.51 19.55 -3.53
CA LEU A 48 -23.81 19.02 -3.14
C LEU A 48 -24.98 19.97 -3.40
N TYR A 49 -24.75 21.29 -3.48
CA TYR A 49 -25.85 22.28 -3.54
C TYR A 49 -25.81 23.32 -4.66
N GLY A 50 -24.69 23.58 -5.33
CA GLY A 50 -24.61 24.68 -6.30
C GLY A 50 -24.88 26.05 -5.66
N ASP A 51 -23.83 26.83 -5.43
CA ASP A 51 -23.81 28.18 -4.83
C ASP A 51 -25.17 28.91 -4.62
N ALA A 52 -25.73 28.86 -3.39
CA ALA A 52 -26.67 29.86 -2.89
C ALA A 52 -26.83 29.87 -1.33
N GLU A 53 -26.50 31.03 -0.75
CA GLU A 53 -27.09 31.74 0.41
C GLU A 53 -26.99 31.23 1.88
N LYS A 54 -26.59 32.16 2.77
CA LYS A 54 -26.53 32.11 4.25
C LYS A 54 -27.67 32.92 4.88
N PRO A 55 -28.17 32.53 6.08
CA PRO A 55 -28.67 33.49 7.10
C PRO A 55 -28.09 33.20 8.52
N ALA A 56 -27.50 34.15 9.25
CA ALA A 56 -28.03 35.24 10.10
C ALA A 56 -28.45 34.80 11.54
N GLU A 57 -27.70 35.27 12.55
CA GLU A 57 -27.87 35.02 14.00
C GLU A 57 -28.76 36.07 14.70
N SER A 58 -29.44 35.69 15.80
CA SER A 58 -30.03 36.62 16.77
C SER A 58 -29.86 36.09 18.21
N GLY A 59 -29.33 36.94 19.10
CA GLY A 59 -29.04 36.64 20.50
C GLY A 59 -30.11 37.09 21.51
N GLY A 60 -29.86 36.74 22.78
CA GLY A 60 -30.59 37.22 23.96
C GLY A 60 -29.94 36.73 25.27
N SER A 61 -29.55 37.67 26.14
CA SER A 61 -29.05 37.53 27.52
C SER A 61 -30.24 37.53 28.52
N GLU A 62 -30.21 36.96 29.75
CA GLU A 62 -29.53 37.41 30.98
C GLU A 62 -29.96 36.50 32.21
N PRO A 63 -29.60 36.70 33.52
CA PRO A 63 -28.78 35.79 34.36
C PRO A 63 -29.45 35.29 35.69
N PRO A 64 -28.74 35.00 36.82
CA PRO A 64 -28.10 33.72 37.17
C PRO A 64 -28.52 33.16 38.57
N GLN A 65 -28.22 31.89 38.88
CA GLN A 65 -28.03 31.43 40.27
C GLN A 65 -27.15 30.16 40.35
N ALA A 66 -26.33 30.10 41.40
CA ALA A 66 -25.14 29.25 41.56
C ALA A 66 -25.41 27.86 42.15
N THR A 67 -24.59 26.85 41.77
CA THR A 67 -23.83 25.96 42.70
C THR A 67 -23.03 24.82 42.01
N SER A 68 -21.82 24.58 42.54
CA SER A 68 -20.92 23.41 42.42
C SER A 68 -20.23 23.09 41.08
N GLN A 69 -18.90 23.30 41.06
CA GLN A 69 -17.99 23.07 39.94
C GLN A 69 -17.71 21.58 39.71
N LYS A 70 -18.17 21.05 38.58
CA LYS A 70 -17.50 20.00 37.79
C LYS A 70 -17.04 20.67 36.49
N ALA A 71 -15.77 20.54 36.13
CA ALA A 71 -15.25 21.11 34.88
C ALA A 71 -15.80 20.32 33.67
N ALA A 72 -17.01 20.64 33.25
CA ALA A 72 -17.59 20.24 31.97
C ALA A 72 -17.35 21.37 30.95
N CYS A 73 -16.74 21.04 29.81
CA CYS A 73 -16.53 21.94 28.68
C CYS A 73 -17.92 22.31 28.11
N ALA A 74 -18.34 23.57 28.31
CA ALA A 74 -19.68 24.08 28.00
C ALA A 74 -19.82 24.66 26.58
N CYS A 75 -19.04 24.18 25.61
CA CYS A 75 -19.08 24.73 24.26
C CYS A 75 -20.18 24.10 23.41
N ASN A 76 -21.19 24.91 23.06
CA ASN A 76 -22.29 24.53 22.17
C ASN A 76 -22.05 24.94 20.70
N GLN A 77 -20.80 25.26 20.32
CA GLN A 77 -20.42 25.57 18.95
C GLN A 77 -19.29 24.65 18.47
N LYS A 78 -19.50 23.96 17.34
CA LYS A 78 -18.49 23.12 16.68
C LYS A 78 -17.87 23.91 15.52
N PRO A 79 -16.52 23.93 15.38
CA PRO A 79 -15.53 23.26 16.22
C PRO A 79 -15.15 24.09 17.46
N CYS A 80 -15.04 23.41 18.60
CA CYS A 80 -14.75 24.00 19.90
C CYS A 80 -13.26 23.86 20.26
N SER A 81 -12.61 24.98 20.55
CA SER A 81 -11.21 25.06 20.99
C SER A 81 -11.06 24.85 22.51
N CYS A 82 -11.61 23.76 23.07
CA CYS A 82 -11.32 23.40 24.46
C CYS A 82 -9.84 22.94 24.56
N PRO A 83 -9.09 23.36 25.60
CA PRO A 83 -7.71 22.93 25.82
C PRO A 83 -7.63 21.39 25.97
N LYS A 84 -6.47 20.80 25.66
CA LYS A 84 -6.20 19.36 25.83
C LYS A 84 -6.82 18.91 27.15
N ALA A 85 -7.78 17.99 27.08
CA ALA A 85 -8.38 17.44 28.27
C ALA A 85 -7.29 16.68 29.03
N ASP A 86 -7.01 17.06 30.27
CA ASP A 86 -6.16 16.27 31.18
C ASP A 86 -6.85 14.93 31.43
N VAL A 87 -6.56 13.94 30.57
CA VAL A 87 -6.97 12.55 30.75
C VAL A 87 -5.84 11.86 31.51
N ASN A 88 -6.17 11.29 32.67
CA ASN A 88 -5.17 10.57 33.47
C ASN A 88 -5.04 9.13 32.95
N TYR A 89 -4.02 8.89 32.12
CA TYR A 89 -3.76 7.60 31.49
C TYR A 89 -3.27 6.51 32.45
N ALA A 90 -2.77 6.87 33.63
CA ALA A 90 -2.26 5.91 34.62
C ALA A 90 -3.34 4.93 35.12
N PHE A 91 -4.62 5.29 34.98
CA PHE A 91 -5.77 4.48 35.40
C PHE A 91 -6.62 3.96 34.23
N LEU A 92 -6.17 4.17 32.99
CA LEU A 92 -6.89 3.74 31.80
C LEU A 92 -6.13 2.63 31.08
N HIS A 93 -6.87 1.68 30.53
CA HIS A 93 -6.37 0.58 29.72
C HIS A 93 -7.03 0.61 28.35
N ALA A 94 -6.55 -0.23 27.42
CA ALA A 94 -7.14 -0.33 26.08
C ALA A 94 -8.64 -0.68 26.10
N THR A 95 -9.10 -1.41 27.12
CA THR A 95 -10.52 -1.77 27.31
C THR A 95 -11.42 -0.58 27.69
N ASP A 96 -10.84 0.53 28.15
CA ASP A 96 -11.57 1.75 28.49
C ASP A 96 -11.75 2.69 27.28
N LEU A 97 -11.13 2.34 26.15
CA LEU A 97 -11.29 3.03 24.86
C LEU A 97 -12.54 2.51 24.12
N LEU A 98 -12.86 3.12 22.98
CA LEU A 98 -13.91 2.60 22.10
C LEU A 98 -13.63 1.12 21.78
N PRO A 99 -14.64 0.23 21.88
CA PRO A 99 -16.09 0.50 21.88
C PRO A 99 -16.76 0.62 23.26
N ALA A 100 -16.03 0.88 24.36
CA ALA A 100 -16.63 1.07 25.69
C ALA A 100 -17.62 2.26 25.73
N CYS A 101 -18.66 2.18 26.59
CA CYS A 101 -19.79 3.11 26.61
C CYS A 101 -19.43 4.59 26.82
N ASP A 102 -18.31 4.88 27.50
CA ASP A 102 -17.79 6.25 27.72
C ASP A 102 -16.37 6.42 27.13
N GLY A 103 -16.00 5.54 26.20
CA GLY A 103 -14.65 5.44 25.66
C GLY A 103 -14.28 6.51 24.61
N GLU A 104 -15.24 7.30 24.12
CA GLU A 104 -15.00 8.27 23.04
C GLU A 104 -13.93 9.31 23.42
N ARG A 105 -14.12 9.99 24.55
CA ARG A 105 -13.19 11.03 25.02
C ARG A 105 -11.76 10.50 25.27
N PRO A 106 -11.54 9.42 26.05
CA PRO A 106 -10.20 8.88 26.24
C PRO A 106 -9.59 8.36 24.92
N THR A 107 -10.40 7.83 23.99
CA THR A 107 -9.91 7.39 22.68
C THR A 107 -9.37 8.56 21.87
N LEU A 108 -10.14 9.63 21.73
CA LEU A 108 -9.73 10.80 20.95
C LEU A 108 -8.49 11.47 21.56
N ALA A 109 -8.43 11.58 22.89
CA ALA A 109 -7.26 12.12 23.58
C ALA A 109 -6.01 11.25 23.35
N PHE A 110 -6.13 9.93 23.55
CA PHE A 110 -5.03 8.99 23.37
C PHE A 110 -4.50 9.00 21.94
N LEU A 111 -5.38 8.94 20.94
CA LEU A 111 -4.98 9.01 19.53
C LEU A 111 -4.31 10.34 19.20
N GLN A 112 -4.78 11.47 19.75
CA GLN A 112 -4.13 12.76 19.56
C GLN A 112 -2.70 12.79 20.14
N ASP A 113 -2.48 12.21 21.32
CA ASP A 113 -1.15 12.17 21.91
C ASP A 113 -0.20 11.21 21.17
N VAL A 114 -0.72 10.09 20.64
CA VAL A 114 0.03 9.24 19.68
C VAL A 114 0.39 10.04 18.44
N MET A 115 -0.55 10.79 17.86
CA MET A 115 -0.29 11.63 16.69
C MET A 115 0.76 12.70 16.96
N ASP A 116 0.74 13.33 18.13
CA ASP A 116 1.76 14.32 18.52
C ASP A 116 3.16 13.69 18.59
N ILE A 117 3.28 12.46 19.12
CA ILE A 117 4.54 11.70 19.12
C ILE A 117 5.02 11.46 17.68
N LEU A 118 4.12 11.00 16.80
CA LEU A 118 4.43 10.73 15.40
C LEU A 118 4.88 11.99 14.66
N LEU A 119 4.16 13.10 14.80
CA LEU A 119 4.48 14.37 14.15
C LEU A 119 5.83 14.92 14.61
N GLN A 120 6.17 14.79 15.90
CA GLN A 120 7.49 15.15 16.39
C GLN A 120 8.60 14.28 15.75
N TYR A 121 8.35 12.98 15.57
CA TYR A 121 9.29 12.09 14.87
C TYR A 121 9.44 12.45 13.39
N VAL A 122 8.35 12.80 12.70
CA VAL A 122 8.38 13.27 11.30
C VAL A 122 9.28 14.49 11.17
N VAL A 123 9.09 15.52 12.01
CA VAL A 123 9.92 16.74 11.98
C VAL A 123 11.39 16.41 12.22
N LYS A 124 11.70 15.60 13.23
CA LYS A 124 13.08 15.17 13.53
C LYS A 124 13.71 14.37 12.40
N SER A 125 12.93 13.62 11.62
CA SER A 125 13.44 12.79 10.51
C SER A 125 14.06 13.63 9.39
N PHE A 126 13.63 14.88 9.20
CA PHE A 126 14.21 15.78 8.21
C PHE A 126 15.34 16.67 8.74
N ASP A 127 15.56 16.68 10.06
CA ASP A 127 16.65 17.41 10.67
C ASP A 127 17.97 16.60 10.61
N ARG A 128 18.91 17.12 9.82
CA ARG A 128 20.24 16.55 9.59
C ARG A 128 21.16 16.56 10.82
N SER A 129 20.77 17.27 11.89
CA SER A 129 21.46 17.23 13.17
C SER A 129 21.19 15.94 13.96
N THR A 130 20.09 15.24 13.65
CA THR A 130 19.71 14.00 14.32
C THR A 130 20.49 12.80 13.80
N LYS A 131 20.62 11.76 14.63
CA LYS A 131 21.20 10.48 14.21
C LYS A 131 20.22 9.73 13.30
N VAL A 132 20.74 9.11 12.23
CA VAL A 132 19.99 8.17 11.37
C VAL A 132 19.48 6.98 12.18
N ILE A 133 20.31 6.45 13.07
CA ILE A 133 20.01 5.36 13.99
C ILE A 133 20.77 5.61 15.29
N ASP A 134 20.14 5.33 16.43
CA ASP A 134 20.82 5.14 17.70
C ASP A 134 21.05 3.64 17.86
N PHE A 135 22.23 3.17 17.46
CA PHE A 135 22.49 1.74 17.29
C PHE A 135 22.75 1.08 18.65
N HIS A 136 22.06 -0.04 18.88
CA HIS A 136 22.26 -0.95 20.00
C HIS A 136 22.24 -2.38 19.47
N TYR A 137 23.02 -3.26 20.09
CA TYR A 137 22.95 -4.69 19.78
C TYR A 137 21.63 -5.30 20.30
N PRO A 138 21.14 -6.41 19.70
CA PRO A 138 19.87 -7.01 20.11
C PRO A 138 19.80 -7.35 21.60
N ASN A 139 20.88 -7.85 22.18
CA ASN A 139 20.97 -8.16 23.62
C ASN A 139 20.95 -6.92 24.51
N GLU A 140 21.49 -5.78 24.04
CA GLU A 140 21.46 -4.51 24.78
C GLU A 140 20.03 -3.97 24.83
N LEU A 141 19.33 -3.92 23.69
CA LEU A 141 17.93 -3.49 23.66
C LEU A 141 17.04 -4.40 24.51
N LEU A 142 17.22 -5.72 24.42
CA LEU A 142 16.46 -6.70 25.21
C LEU A 142 16.68 -6.54 26.73
N GLN A 143 17.82 -6.00 27.17
CA GLN A 143 18.11 -5.75 28.59
C GLN A 143 17.63 -4.37 29.06
N GLU A 144 17.66 -3.36 28.19
CA GLU A 144 17.36 -1.97 28.54
C GLU A 144 15.85 -1.73 28.70
N TYR A 145 15.01 -2.49 27.99
CA TYR A 145 13.55 -2.40 28.05
C TYR A 145 12.90 -3.77 28.17
N ASN A 146 11.78 -3.85 28.88
CA ASN A 146 10.98 -5.07 28.96
C ASN A 146 10.12 -5.21 27.69
N TRP A 147 10.61 -5.94 26.69
CA TRP A 147 9.89 -6.25 25.45
C TRP A 147 9.00 -7.49 25.56
N GLU A 148 8.99 -8.15 26.71
CA GLU A 148 8.20 -9.36 26.93
C GLU A 148 6.73 -9.02 27.12
N LEU A 149 5.87 -9.90 26.61
CA LEU A 149 4.43 -9.80 26.80
C LEU A 149 4.04 -10.36 28.16
N ALA A 150 3.04 -9.74 28.79
CA ALA A 150 2.47 -10.19 30.06
C ALA A 150 0.96 -10.41 29.94
N ASP A 151 0.41 -11.25 30.81
CA ASP A 151 -1.04 -11.50 30.87
C ASP A 151 -1.84 -10.28 31.37
N GLN A 152 -1.20 -9.42 32.18
CA GLN A 152 -1.81 -8.21 32.71
C GLN A 152 -1.67 -7.06 31.71
N PRO A 153 -2.74 -6.29 31.46
CA PRO A 153 -2.67 -5.16 30.55
C PRO A 153 -1.80 -4.05 31.14
N GLN A 154 -1.05 -3.39 30.28
CA GLN A 154 -0.41 -2.12 30.60
C GLN A 154 -1.42 -0.98 30.51
N ASN A 155 -1.21 0.06 31.30
CA ASN A 155 -2.02 1.27 31.22
C ASN A 155 -1.63 2.10 29.98
N LEU A 156 -2.48 3.05 29.59
CA LEU A 156 -2.27 3.83 28.37
C LEU A 156 -1.03 4.76 28.44
N GLU A 157 -0.57 5.13 29.63
CA GLU A 157 0.65 5.93 29.81
C GLU A 157 1.89 5.11 29.43
N GLU A 158 1.94 3.85 29.88
CA GLU A 158 2.99 2.90 29.49
C GLU A 158 2.98 2.66 27.98
N ILE A 159 1.81 2.52 27.36
CA ILE A 159 1.70 2.38 25.89
C ILE A 159 2.28 3.60 25.16
N LEU A 160 1.97 4.82 25.60
CA LEU A 160 2.55 6.04 25.01
C LEU A 160 4.07 6.07 25.16
N MET A 161 4.59 5.67 26.31
CA MET A 161 6.03 5.54 26.55
C MET A 161 6.68 4.50 25.63
N HIS A 162 6.01 3.38 25.36
CA HIS A 162 6.47 2.38 24.40
C HIS A 162 6.49 2.95 22.98
N CYS A 163 5.46 3.68 22.54
CA CYS A 163 5.46 4.33 21.23
C CYS A 163 6.68 5.26 21.05
N GLN A 164 6.99 6.08 22.06
CA GLN A 164 8.17 6.95 22.02
C GLN A 164 9.47 6.15 21.97
N THR A 165 9.57 5.09 22.78
CA THR A 165 10.75 4.22 22.86
C THR A 165 10.97 3.48 21.54
N THR A 166 9.94 2.91 20.93
CA THR A 166 10.00 2.26 19.62
C THR A 166 10.56 3.22 18.57
N LEU A 167 10.07 4.46 18.50
CA LEU A 167 10.54 5.45 17.54
C LEU A 167 11.94 5.98 17.86
N LYS A 168 12.35 6.03 19.14
CA LYS A 168 13.70 6.42 19.56
C LYS A 168 14.76 5.48 18.95
N TYR A 169 14.51 4.17 19.00
CA TYR A 169 15.43 3.15 18.50
C TYR A 169 15.16 2.72 17.04
N ALA A 170 14.08 3.20 16.43
CA ALA A 170 13.81 2.97 15.02
C ALA A 170 14.84 3.68 14.11
N ILE A 171 15.21 3.01 13.02
CA ILE A 171 16.00 3.62 11.95
C ILE A 171 15.13 4.67 11.26
N LYS A 172 15.65 5.90 11.14
CA LYS A 172 14.99 7.00 10.44
C LYS A 172 15.18 6.83 8.93
N THR A 173 14.36 5.99 8.30
CA THR A 173 14.43 5.71 6.85
C THR A 173 14.11 6.93 5.98
N GLY A 174 13.40 7.92 6.53
CA GLY A 174 13.16 9.22 5.90
C GLY A 174 14.32 10.21 6.00
N HIS A 175 15.38 9.88 6.74
CA HIS A 175 16.47 10.83 6.97
C HIS A 175 17.26 11.11 5.69
N PRO A 176 17.61 12.39 5.36
CA PRO A 176 18.31 12.74 4.11
C PRO A 176 19.70 12.11 3.91
N ARG A 177 20.23 11.44 4.94
CA ARG A 177 21.52 10.71 4.90
C ARG A 177 21.35 9.19 5.05
N TYR A 178 20.13 8.68 4.91
CA TYR A 178 19.85 7.25 4.89
C TYR A 178 19.94 6.73 3.44
N PHE A 179 20.98 5.96 3.14
CA PHE A 179 21.25 5.41 1.80
C PHE A 179 21.44 3.89 1.82
N ASN A 180 20.93 3.21 2.85
CA ASN A 180 21.19 1.78 3.06
C ASN A 180 20.29 0.87 2.23
N GLN A 181 19.09 1.32 1.87
CA GLN A 181 18.09 0.53 1.15
C GLN A 181 17.65 1.27 -0.11
N LEU A 182 16.99 0.55 -1.02
CA LEU A 182 16.41 1.13 -2.23
C LEU A 182 15.16 1.97 -1.91
N SER A 183 14.37 1.55 -0.94
CA SER A 183 13.24 2.30 -0.41
C SER A 183 13.71 3.24 0.70
N THR A 184 13.70 4.54 0.42
CA THR A 184 14.12 5.60 1.34
C THR A 184 13.16 6.78 1.26
N GLY A 185 13.29 7.73 2.19
CA GLY A 185 12.43 8.90 2.22
C GLY A 185 11.15 8.67 3.00
N LEU A 186 10.41 9.75 3.18
CA LEU A 186 9.12 9.78 3.87
C LEU A 186 8.24 10.81 3.16
N ASP A 187 7.32 10.34 2.32
CA ASP A 187 6.40 11.22 1.59
C ASP A 187 5.20 11.60 2.46
N MET A 188 4.88 12.89 2.54
CA MET A 188 3.81 13.37 3.44
C MET A 188 2.42 12.98 2.95
N VAL A 189 2.22 12.85 1.63
CA VAL A 189 0.94 12.43 1.06
C VAL A 189 0.77 10.92 1.21
N GLY A 190 1.84 10.16 0.96
CA GLY A 190 1.90 8.72 1.23
C GLY A 190 1.59 8.40 2.69
N LEU A 191 2.24 9.09 3.63
CA LEU A 191 1.97 8.93 5.07
C LEU A 191 0.51 9.23 5.44
N ALA A 192 -0.06 10.31 4.91
CA ALA A 192 -1.46 10.64 5.15
C ALA A 192 -2.42 9.59 4.54
N ALA A 193 -2.09 9.05 3.36
CA ALA A 193 -2.84 7.97 2.73
C ALA A 193 -2.75 6.66 3.54
N ASP A 194 -1.60 6.35 4.15
CA ASP A 194 -1.44 5.21 5.04
C ASP A 194 -2.32 5.34 6.27
N TRP A 195 -2.35 6.51 6.92
CA TRP A 195 -3.26 6.78 8.05
C TRP A 195 -4.73 6.61 7.65
N LEU A 196 -5.12 7.12 6.49
CA LEU A 196 -6.48 6.95 5.95
C LEU A 196 -6.79 5.48 5.69
N THR A 197 -5.85 4.74 5.10
CA THR A 197 -6.01 3.31 4.77
C THR A 197 -6.14 2.48 6.05
N SER A 198 -5.31 2.73 7.06
CA SER A 198 -5.40 2.07 8.38
C SER A 198 -6.69 2.43 9.11
N THR A 199 -7.20 3.65 8.95
CA THR A 199 -8.50 4.04 9.52
C THR A 199 -9.66 3.31 8.85
N ALA A 200 -9.59 3.11 7.51
CA ALA A 200 -10.63 2.40 6.76
C ALA A 200 -10.64 0.88 7.03
N ASN A 201 -9.47 0.29 7.29
CA ASN A 201 -9.29 -1.11 7.71
C ASN A 201 -10.19 -2.13 6.97
N THR A 202 -10.19 -2.08 5.63
CA THR A 202 -10.98 -2.98 4.78
C THR A 202 -10.09 -3.90 3.94
N ASN A 203 -10.68 -4.89 3.27
CA ASN A 203 -9.98 -5.82 2.40
C ASN A 203 -10.30 -5.57 0.91
N MET A 204 -9.33 -5.87 0.03
CA MET A 204 -9.41 -5.63 -1.41
C MET A 204 -10.12 -6.75 -2.22
N PHE A 205 -10.71 -7.76 -1.58
CA PHE A 205 -11.18 -8.95 -2.29
C PHE A 205 -12.47 -8.75 -3.09
N THR A 206 -13.34 -7.80 -2.71
CA THR A 206 -14.59 -7.50 -3.44
C THR A 206 -14.89 -6.01 -3.45
N TYR A 207 -15.66 -5.59 -4.46
CA TYR A 207 -16.17 -4.23 -4.57
C TYR A 207 -17.10 -3.85 -3.41
N GLU A 208 -17.89 -4.80 -2.89
CA GLU A 208 -18.89 -4.54 -1.85
C GLU A 208 -18.29 -3.91 -0.57
N ILE A 209 -17.12 -4.38 -0.15
CA ILE A 209 -16.47 -3.90 1.08
C ILE A 209 -15.36 -2.86 0.84
N ALA A 210 -14.93 -2.67 -0.42
CA ALA A 210 -13.85 -1.75 -0.78
C ALA A 210 -14.11 -1.01 -2.10
N PRO A 211 -15.30 -0.39 -2.30
CA PRO A 211 -15.73 0.09 -3.62
C PRO A 211 -14.81 1.17 -4.18
N VAL A 212 -14.36 2.10 -3.33
CA VAL A 212 -13.45 3.17 -3.73
C VAL A 212 -12.06 2.62 -4.04
N PHE A 213 -11.52 1.77 -3.17
CA PHE A 213 -10.15 1.25 -3.33
C PHE A 213 -10.02 0.34 -4.56
N VAL A 214 -11.03 -0.48 -4.86
CA VAL A 214 -11.07 -1.32 -6.08
C VAL A 214 -11.03 -0.45 -7.34
N LEU A 215 -11.78 0.66 -7.38
CA LEU A 215 -11.75 1.58 -8.51
C LEU A 215 -10.40 2.31 -8.62
N LEU A 216 -9.82 2.73 -7.49
CA LEU A 216 -8.50 3.38 -7.45
C LEU A 216 -7.41 2.44 -7.97
N GLU A 217 -7.43 1.18 -7.56
CA GLU A 217 -6.52 0.16 -8.08
C GLU A 217 -6.69 -0.01 -9.60
N TYR A 218 -7.92 -0.12 -10.08
CA TYR A 218 -8.22 -0.25 -11.52
C TYR A 218 -7.67 0.92 -12.34
N VAL A 219 -7.94 2.17 -11.95
CA VAL A 219 -7.48 3.35 -12.70
C VAL A 219 -5.96 3.51 -12.62
N THR A 220 -5.35 3.19 -11.48
CA THR A 220 -3.91 3.25 -11.28
C THR A 220 -3.20 2.22 -12.15
N LEU A 221 -3.65 0.97 -12.14
CA LEU A 221 -3.08 -0.10 -12.97
C LEU A 221 -3.26 0.20 -14.46
N LYS A 222 -4.41 0.73 -14.88
CA LYS A 222 -4.61 1.20 -16.26
C LYS A 222 -3.57 2.28 -16.61
N LYS A 223 -3.36 3.25 -15.72
CA LYS A 223 -2.39 4.32 -15.95
C LYS A 223 -0.96 3.80 -16.04
N MET A 224 -0.57 2.85 -15.18
CA MET A 224 0.73 2.19 -15.23
C MET A 224 0.95 1.50 -16.58
N ARG A 225 -0.06 0.78 -17.11
CA ARG A 225 0.01 0.15 -18.43
C ARG A 225 0.15 1.16 -19.58
N GLU A 226 -0.49 2.32 -19.47
CA GLU A 226 -0.27 3.42 -20.42
C GLU A 226 1.18 3.93 -20.39
N ILE A 227 1.77 4.10 -19.19
CA ILE A 227 3.17 4.53 -19.02
C ILE A 227 4.14 3.51 -19.62
N ILE A 228 3.85 2.20 -19.45
CA ILE A 228 4.60 1.11 -20.09
C ILE A 228 4.50 1.17 -21.63
N GLY A 229 3.48 1.83 -22.17
CA GLY A 229 3.26 1.97 -23.61
C GLY A 229 2.28 0.96 -24.21
N TRP A 230 1.46 0.29 -23.39
CA TRP A 230 0.42 -0.61 -23.90
C TRP A 230 -0.77 0.20 -24.46
N PRO A 231 -1.20 -0.05 -25.71
CA PRO A 231 -2.23 0.76 -26.37
C PRO A 231 -3.50 0.91 -25.54
N GLY A 232 -3.91 2.15 -25.25
CA GLY A 232 -5.11 2.45 -24.46
C GLY A 232 -5.08 1.95 -23.00
N GLY A 233 -3.89 1.61 -22.48
CA GLY A 233 -3.76 0.97 -21.17
C GLY A 233 -4.38 -0.43 -21.11
N SER A 234 -4.54 -1.08 -22.27
CA SER A 234 -5.10 -2.43 -22.38
C SER A 234 -4.24 -3.44 -21.63
N GLY A 235 -4.86 -4.38 -20.94
CA GLY A 235 -4.18 -5.42 -20.20
C GLY A 235 -4.78 -5.60 -18.82
N ASP A 236 -4.08 -6.39 -18.00
CA ASP A 236 -4.50 -6.77 -16.66
C ASP A 236 -3.38 -6.52 -15.65
N GLY A 237 -3.70 -6.59 -14.36
CA GLY A 237 -2.73 -6.42 -13.28
C GLY A 237 -3.39 -6.48 -11.90
N ILE A 238 -2.57 -6.64 -10.87
CA ILE A 238 -2.97 -6.63 -9.46
C ILE A 238 -1.80 -6.12 -8.62
N PHE A 239 -2.07 -5.40 -7.53
CA PHE A 239 -1.03 -5.13 -6.53
C PHE A 239 -0.70 -6.40 -5.75
N SER A 240 0.57 -6.57 -5.39
CA SER A 240 1.03 -7.72 -4.61
C SER A 240 1.93 -7.27 -3.47
N PRO A 241 2.03 -8.04 -2.37
CA PRO A 241 2.87 -7.69 -1.22
C PRO A 241 4.36 -7.88 -1.55
N GLY A 242 4.92 -6.94 -2.31
CA GLY A 242 6.32 -6.88 -2.74
C GLY A 242 6.60 -7.49 -4.12
N GLY A 243 7.62 -6.95 -4.80
CA GLY A 243 8.03 -7.36 -6.15
C GLY A 243 8.44 -8.83 -6.27
N ALA A 244 8.88 -9.45 -5.17
CA ALA A 244 9.18 -10.89 -5.15
C ALA A 244 7.93 -11.74 -5.44
N ILE A 245 6.76 -11.36 -4.93
CA ILE A 245 5.49 -12.03 -5.20
C ILE A 245 5.00 -11.69 -6.60
N SER A 246 5.21 -10.46 -7.10
CA SER A 246 4.93 -10.12 -8.50
C SER A 246 5.72 -10.99 -9.48
N ASN A 247 7.01 -11.20 -9.22
CA ASN A 247 7.87 -12.09 -10.01
C ASN A 247 7.37 -13.55 -9.96
N MET A 248 6.86 -14.01 -8.81
CA MET A 248 6.24 -15.32 -8.68
C MET A 248 4.92 -15.42 -9.48
N TYR A 249 4.07 -14.38 -9.47
CA TYR A 249 2.88 -14.31 -10.31
C TYR A 249 3.23 -14.37 -11.80
N ALA A 250 4.25 -13.63 -12.25
CA ALA A 250 4.70 -13.68 -13.63
C ALA A 250 5.10 -15.10 -14.06
N MET A 251 5.85 -15.81 -13.21
CA MET A 251 6.23 -17.20 -13.46
C MET A 251 5.03 -18.15 -13.46
N LEU A 252 4.10 -17.98 -12.52
CA LEU A 252 2.87 -18.74 -12.44
C LEU A 252 2.01 -18.57 -13.70
N ILE A 253 1.85 -17.33 -14.18
CA ILE A 253 1.07 -16.97 -15.37
C ILE A 253 1.74 -17.54 -16.62
N ALA A 254 3.06 -17.39 -16.76
CA ALA A 254 3.82 -17.96 -17.88
C ALA A 254 3.64 -19.49 -17.96
N ARG A 255 3.71 -20.17 -16.80
CA ARG A 255 3.45 -21.61 -16.71
C ARG A 255 2.02 -21.95 -17.08
N PHE A 256 1.02 -21.26 -16.51
CA PHE A 256 -0.39 -21.53 -16.78
C PHE A 256 -0.75 -21.29 -18.26
N LYS A 257 -0.15 -20.26 -18.88
CA LYS A 257 -0.34 -19.97 -20.31
C LYS A 257 0.16 -21.10 -21.21
N MET A 258 1.27 -21.76 -20.83
CA MET A 258 1.88 -22.82 -21.62
C MET A 258 1.30 -24.21 -21.28
N PHE A 259 1.04 -24.48 -20.01
CA PHE A 259 0.56 -25.76 -19.47
C PHE A 259 -0.53 -25.54 -18.42
N PRO A 260 -1.77 -25.20 -18.84
CA PRO A 260 -2.88 -24.96 -17.91
C PRO A 260 -3.23 -26.19 -17.06
N GLU A 261 -2.96 -27.40 -17.55
CA GLU A 261 -3.21 -28.66 -16.87
C GLU A 261 -2.41 -28.83 -15.57
N VAL A 262 -1.29 -28.11 -15.40
CA VAL A 262 -0.51 -28.12 -14.15
C VAL A 262 -1.35 -27.66 -12.96
N LYS A 263 -2.37 -26.81 -13.20
CA LYS A 263 -3.29 -26.33 -12.16
C LYS A 263 -4.00 -27.49 -11.44
N GLU A 264 -4.35 -28.55 -12.17
CA GLU A 264 -5.10 -29.69 -11.63
C GLU A 264 -4.22 -30.93 -11.45
N LYS A 265 -3.28 -31.17 -12.38
CA LYS A 265 -2.46 -32.40 -12.43
C LYS A 265 -1.08 -32.25 -11.77
N GLY A 266 -0.70 -31.03 -11.39
CA GLY A 266 0.60 -30.73 -10.80
C GLY A 266 1.77 -30.78 -11.79
N MET A 267 2.97 -30.43 -11.31
CA MET A 267 4.19 -30.31 -12.12
C MET A 267 4.68 -31.64 -12.72
N ALA A 268 4.34 -32.77 -12.10
CA ALA A 268 4.75 -34.10 -12.58
C ALA A 268 4.08 -34.50 -13.91
N ALA A 269 2.99 -33.82 -14.28
CA ALA A 269 2.26 -34.08 -15.53
C ALA A 269 2.88 -33.42 -16.76
N VAL A 270 3.93 -32.61 -16.60
CA VAL A 270 4.57 -31.87 -17.69
C VAL A 270 6.07 -32.12 -17.76
N PRO A 271 6.72 -31.89 -18.91
CA PRO A 271 8.17 -31.97 -19.01
C PRO A 271 8.86 -30.95 -18.08
N ARG A 272 10.17 -31.13 -17.89
CA ARG A 272 10.96 -30.17 -17.12
C ARG A 272 10.96 -28.79 -17.80
N LEU A 273 10.37 -27.82 -17.11
CA LEU A 273 10.30 -26.43 -17.54
C LEU A 273 11.58 -25.68 -17.17
N ILE A 274 12.03 -24.76 -18.01
CA ILE A 274 13.23 -23.95 -17.79
C ILE A 274 12.90 -22.46 -17.89
N ALA A 275 13.26 -21.72 -16.84
CA ALA A 275 13.24 -20.27 -16.80
C ALA A 275 14.67 -19.72 -16.96
N PHE A 276 14.80 -18.54 -17.57
CA PHE A 276 16.07 -17.86 -17.76
C PHE A 276 16.03 -16.49 -17.11
N THR A 277 17.12 -16.07 -16.47
CA THR A 277 17.24 -14.76 -15.85
C THR A 277 18.69 -14.31 -15.82
N SER A 278 18.96 -13.01 -15.68
CA SER A 278 20.32 -12.47 -15.58
C SER A 278 21.05 -12.99 -14.34
N GLU A 279 22.37 -13.21 -14.41
CA GLU A 279 23.23 -13.50 -13.24
C GLU A 279 23.12 -12.43 -12.13
N HIS A 280 22.79 -11.19 -12.49
CA HIS A 280 22.58 -10.08 -11.56
C HIS A 280 21.09 -9.77 -11.28
N SER A 281 20.18 -10.63 -11.71
CA SER A 281 18.75 -10.50 -11.41
C SER A 281 18.45 -10.71 -9.93
N HIS A 282 17.29 -10.25 -9.49
CA HIS A 282 16.86 -10.43 -8.11
C HIS A 282 16.67 -11.91 -7.75
N PHE A 283 17.10 -12.30 -6.54
CA PHE A 283 17.05 -13.70 -6.09
C PHE A 283 15.64 -14.29 -6.02
N SER A 284 14.59 -13.46 -6.05
CA SER A 284 13.19 -13.90 -5.98
C SER A 284 12.80 -14.85 -7.09
N LEU A 285 13.44 -14.79 -8.27
CA LEU A 285 13.14 -15.70 -9.38
C LEU A 285 13.46 -17.16 -9.00
N LYS A 286 14.61 -17.39 -8.35
CA LYS A 286 14.97 -18.71 -7.82
C LYS A 286 14.04 -19.15 -6.69
N LYS A 287 13.71 -18.23 -5.76
CA LYS A 287 12.75 -18.53 -4.67
C LYS A 287 11.36 -18.89 -5.22
N GLY A 288 10.88 -18.15 -6.21
CA GLY A 288 9.60 -18.42 -6.88
C GLY A 288 9.59 -19.78 -7.57
N ALA A 289 10.64 -20.13 -8.30
CA ALA A 289 10.75 -21.45 -8.92
C ALA A 289 10.76 -22.60 -7.91
N ALA A 290 11.43 -22.42 -6.76
CA ALA A 290 11.40 -23.39 -5.67
C ALA A 290 9.97 -23.54 -5.10
N ALA A 291 9.33 -22.42 -4.76
CA ALA A 291 7.98 -22.41 -4.19
C ALA A 291 6.91 -22.98 -5.14
N LEU A 292 7.05 -22.75 -6.45
CA LEU A 292 6.10 -23.23 -7.47
C LEU A 292 6.33 -24.69 -7.90
N GLY A 293 7.31 -25.40 -7.31
CA GLY A 293 7.62 -26.79 -7.64
C GLY A 293 8.37 -26.99 -8.96
N ILE A 294 8.99 -25.94 -9.51
CA ILE A 294 9.79 -25.96 -10.74
C ILE A 294 11.25 -26.36 -10.45
N GLY A 295 11.74 -25.98 -9.26
CA GLY A 295 13.08 -26.25 -8.78
C GLY A 295 14.10 -25.19 -9.18
N THR A 296 15.07 -24.91 -8.30
CA THR A 296 16.09 -23.88 -8.53
C THR A 296 17.03 -24.19 -9.68
N ASP A 297 17.29 -25.49 -9.94
CA ASP A 297 18.13 -25.95 -11.06
C ASP A 297 17.48 -25.71 -12.42
N SER A 298 16.18 -25.45 -12.43
CA SER A 298 15.41 -25.10 -13.62
C SER A 298 15.39 -23.59 -13.89
N VAL A 299 16.11 -22.79 -13.08
CA VAL A 299 16.34 -21.36 -13.31
C VAL A 299 17.77 -21.17 -13.75
N ILE A 300 17.97 -21.01 -15.06
CA ILE A 300 19.28 -20.87 -15.68
C ILE A 300 19.68 -19.40 -15.68
N LEU A 301 20.84 -19.12 -15.09
CA LEU A 301 21.45 -17.79 -15.09
C LEU A 301 22.14 -17.54 -16.43
N ILE A 302 21.85 -16.38 -17.03
CA ILE A 302 22.45 -15.89 -18.26
C ILE A 302 23.58 -14.93 -17.93
N LYS A 303 24.69 -15.10 -18.63
CA LYS A 303 25.89 -14.29 -18.43
C LYS A 303 25.60 -12.80 -18.60
N CYS A 304 26.26 -12.00 -17.78
CA CYS A 304 26.26 -10.54 -17.91
C CYS A 304 27.56 -10.01 -18.54
N ASP A 305 27.46 -8.86 -19.21
CA ASP A 305 28.61 -8.08 -19.64
C ASP A 305 29.23 -7.31 -18.46
N GLU A 306 30.32 -6.58 -18.72
CA GLU A 306 31.03 -5.77 -17.72
C GLU A 306 30.17 -4.64 -17.13
N ARG A 307 29.04 -4.29 -17.77
CA ARG A 307 28.09 -3.29 -17.31
C ARG A 307 26.93 -3.91 -16.53
N GLY A 308 26.99 -5.21 -16.25
CA GLY A 308 25.98 -5.97 -15.53
C GLY A 308 24.72 -6.27 -16.33
N LYS A 309 24.76 -6.19 -17.66
CA LYS A 309 23.61 -6.43 -18.55
C LYS A 309 23.64 -7.85 -19.11
N MET A 310 22.49 -8.50 -19.19
CA MET A 310 22.34 -9.80 -19.83
C MET A 310 22.89 -9.79 -21.25
N ILE A 311 23.69 -10.81 -21.59
CA ILE A 311 24.24 -11.02 -22.94
C ILE A 311 23.22 -11.82 -23.79
N PRO A 312 22.60 -11.24 -24.83
CA PRO A 312 21.55 -11.92 -25.60
C PRO A 312 22.03 -13.18 -26.33
N SER A 313 23.28 -13.21 -26.81
CA SER A 313 23.85 -14.41 -27.46
C SER A 313 24.00 -15.57 -26.48
N ASP A 314 24.28 -15.29 -25.20
CA ASP A 314 24.31 -16.32 -24.16
C ASP A 314 22.89 -16.84 -23.87
N LEU A 315 21.89 -15.95 -23.78
CA LEU A 315 20.49 -16.33 -23.64
C LEU A 315 20.05 -17.30 -24.74
N GLU A 316 20.29 -16.94 -26.01
CA GLU A 316 19.90 -17.78 -27.15
C GLU A 316 20.62 -19.14 -27.13
N ARG A 317 21.93 -19.16 -26.84
CA ARG A 317 22.70 -20.40 -26.68
C ARG A 317 22.09 -21.30 -25.61
N ARG A 318 21.77 -20.76 -24.44
CA ARG A 318 21.19 -21.51 -23.31
C ARG A 318 19.79 -22.05 -23.61
N ILE A 319 18.98 -21.31 -24.35
CA ILE A 319 17.67 -21.78 -24.82
C ILE A 319 17.84 -22.99 -25.73
N ILE A 320 18.78 -22.95 -26.69
CA ILE A 320 19.05 -24.07 -27.60
C ILE A 320 19.51 -25.30 -26.82
N GLU A 321 20.45 -25.14 -25.87
CA GLU A 321 20.94 -26.22 -25.01
C GLU A 321 19.82 -26.87 -24.18
N ALA A 322 18.91 -26.07 -23.61
CA ALA A 322 17.78 -26.59 -22.84
C ALA A 322 16.86 -27.46 -23.73
N LYS A 323 16.56 -26.99 -24.95
CA LYS A 323 15.72 -27.74 -25.90
C LYS A 323 16.40 -29.03 -26.37
N GLN A 324 17.71 -29.01 -26.60
CA GLN A 324 18.48 -30.22 -26.97
C GLN A 324 18.44 -31.30 -25.88
N LYS A 325 18.30 -30.91 -24.61
CA LYS A 325 18.12 -31.83 -23.48
C LYS A 325 16.67 -32.32 -23.30
N GLY A 326 15.76 -31.93 -24.20
CA GLY A 326 14.33 -32.24 -24.08
C GLY A 326 13.59 -31.42 -23.03
N PHE A 327 14.21 -30.36 -22.50
CA PHE A 327 13.55 -29.44 -21.58
C PHE A 327 12.76 -28.38 -22.32
N VAL A 328 11.83 -27.73 -21.62
CA VAL A 328 10.90 -26.75 -22.20
C VAL A 328 11.18 -25.35 -21.65
N PRO A 329 11.88 -24.47 -22.40
CA PRO A 329 11.92 -23.04 -22.14
C PRO A 329 10.52 -22.43 -22.06
N PHE A 330 10.18 -21.78 -20.94
CA PHE A 330 8.84 -21.18 -20.77
C PHE A 330 8.84 -19.71 -20.32
N LEU A 331 9.90 -19.25 -19.65
CA LEU A 331 10.01 -17.89 -19.14
C LEU A 331 11.43 -17.33 -19.35
N VAL A 332 11.52 -16.09 -19.82
CA VAL A 332 12.71 -15.24 -19.66
C VAL A 332 12.32 -14.05 -18.79
N SER A 333 13.05 -13.83 -17.70
CA SER A 333 12.94 -12.65 -16.85
C SER A 333 14.11 -11.71 -17.16
N ALA A 334 13.83 -10.63 -17.88
CA ALA A 334 14.78 -9.53 -18.06
C ALA A 334 14.67 -8.54 -16.88
N THR A 335 15.76 -7.90 -16.48
CA THR A 335 15.78 -6.93 -15.39
C THR A 335 16.00 -5.52 -15.93
N ALA A 336 15.15 -4.59 -15.54
CA ALA A 336 15.26 -3.17 -15.86
C ALA A 336 15.53 -2.39 -14.57
N GLY A 337 16.80 -2.35 -14.17
CA GLY A 337 17.27 -1.85 -12.88
C GLY A 337 17.66 -3.01 -11.97
N THR A 338 18.91 -3.46 -12.01
CA THR A 338 19.43 -4.45 -11.05
C THR A 338 19.69 -3.82 -9.68
N THR A 339 19.58 -4.60 -8.60
CA THR A 339 19.70 -4.09 -7.22
C THR A 339 21.03 -3.43 -6.89
N VAL A 340 22.12 -3.94 -7.46
CA VAL A 340 23.47 -3.47 -7.13
C VAL A 340 23.99 -2.47 -8.15
N TYR A 341 23.90 -2.78 -9.45
CA TYR A 341 24.48 -1.94 -10.50
C TYR A 341 23.50 -0.92 -11.08
N GLY A 342 22.18 -1.06 -10.83
CA GLY A 342 21.17 -0.29 -11.56
C GLY A 342 21.19 -0.60 -13.06
N ALA A 343 21.66 -1.80 -13.45
CA ALA A 343 21.82 -2.17 -14.85
C ALA A 343 20.48 -2.49 -15.51
N PHE A 344 20.40 -2.19 -16.81
CA PHE A 344 19.22 -2.47 -17.65
C PHE A 344 19.60 -3.48 -18.73
N ASP A 345 18.96 -4.64 -18.70
CA ASP A 345 19.07 -5.65 -19.75
C ASP A 345 18.60 -5.10 -21.11
N PRO A 346 19.15 -5.60 -22.23
CA PRO A 346 18.77 -5.15 -23.57
C PRO A 346 17.40 -5.70 -23.99
N LEU A 347 16.33 -5.07 -23.50
CA LEU A 347 14.95 -5.58 -23.61
C LEU A 347 14.50 -5.91 -25.04
N LEU A 348 14.86 -5.10 -26.03
CA LEU A 348 14.48 -5.35 -27.43
C LEU A 348 15.11 -6.64 -27.98
N ALA A 349 16.40 -6.85 -27.74
CA ALA A 349 17.09 -8.06 -28.18
C ALA A 349 16.57 -9.31 -27.45
N VAL A 350 16.27 -9.19 -26.15
CA VAL A 350 15.64 -10.27 -25.38
C VAL A 350 14.24 -10.58 -25.91
N ALA A 351 13.45 -9.57 -26.25
CA ALA A 351 12.10 -9.72 -26.81
C ALA A 351 12.13 -10.44 -28.16
N ASP A 352 13.07 -10.10 -29.06
CA ASP A 352 13.24 -10.76 -30.35
C ASP A 352 13.54 -12.26 -30.18
N ILE A 353 14.42 -12.61 -29.23
CA ILE A 353 14.71 -14.01 -28.89
C ILE A 353 13.47 -14.70 -28.32
N CYS A 354 12.78 -14.08 -27.36
CA CYS A 354 11.56 -14.64 -26.76
C CYS A 354 10.49 -14.90 -27.82
N LYS A 355 10.31 -13.97 -28.77
CA LYS A 355 9.38 -14.12 -29.90
C LYS A 355 9.79 -15.26 -30.83
N LYS A 356 11.07 -15.36 -31.19
CA LYS A 356 11.62 -16.44 -32.03
C LYS A 356 11.35 -17.83 -31.44
N TYR A 357 11.53 -17.99 -30.13
CA TYR A 357 11.38 -19.27 -29.44
C TYR A 357 10.02 -19.49 -28.78
N LYS A 358 9.09 -18.52 -28.88
CA LYS A 358 7.76 -18.52 -28.26
C LYS A 358 7.80 -18.68 -26.73
N ILE A 359 8.67 -17.92 -26.07
CA ILE A 359 8.88 -17.93 -24.62
C ILE A 359 8.20 -16.69 -24.02
N TRP A 360 7.60 -16.82 -22.84
CA TRP A 360 7.05 -15.66 -22.13
C TRP A 360 8.19 -14.74 -21.70
N MET A 361 8.07 -13.45 -21.99
CA MET A 361 8.99 -12.43 -21.50
C MET A 361 8.36 -11.68 -20.32
N HIS A 362 9.03 -11.73 -19.18
CA HIS A 362 8.75 -10.89 -18.02
C HIS A 362 9.85 -9.83 -17.90
N VAL A 363 9.49 -8.61 -17.48
CA VAL A 363 10.45 -7.55 -17.18
C VAL A 363 10.30 -7.17 -15.71
N ASP A 364 11.33 -7.47 -14.92
CA ASP A 364 11.41 -7.03 -13.52
C ASP A 364 11.81 -5.55 -13.48
N VAL A 365 10.84 -4.71 -13.12
CA VAL A 365 10.94 -3.25 -12.94
C VAL A 365 10.71 -2.88 -11.46
N SER A 366 11.13 -3.72 -10.52
CA SER A 366 10.86 -3.48 -9.08
C SER A 366 11.68 -2.32 -8.47
N ILE A 367 12.68 -1.80 -9.19
CA ILE A 367 13.69 -0.87 -8.66
C ILE A 367 13.74 0.53 -9.30
N PRO A 368 13.59 0.70 -10.63
CA PRO A 368 14.15 1.83 -11.35
C PRO A 368 13.69 3.20 -10.85
#